data_AF-A0A3B0P1K7-F1
#
_entry.id   AF-A0A3B0P1K7-F1
#
_cell.length_a   1.000
_cell.length_b   1.000
_cell.length_c   1.000
_cell.angle_alpha   90.00
_cell.angle_beta   90.00
_cell.angle_gamma   90.00
#
_symmetry.space_group_name_H-M   'P 1'
#
loop_
_entity.id
_entity.type
_entity.pdbx_description
1 polymer ?
#
loop_
_entity_poly.entity_id
_entity_poly.type
_entity_poly.pdbx_seq_one_letter_code
_entity_poly.pdbx_strand_id
1 'polypeptide(L)'
;MLAKSNILKNKLKNLEVINDDANDWIVKNAKKIDLAIFDPPREGLKKQSIEAIIQSKIKKIIYLSCDPKTLVRDLKELINNNYLIKEVIPYDMFPQTHHIETLVLLEKK
;
A
#
# COMPACT_ATOMS: atom_id res chain seq x y z
N MET A 1 -5.68 19.26 -3.42
CA MET A 1 -5.02 20.57 -3.64
C MET A 1 -3.66 20.67 -2.95
N LEU A 2 -3.53 20.19 -1.71
CA LEU A 2 -2.27 20.22 -0.94
C LEU A 2 -1.11 19.44 -1.58
N ALA A 3 -1.35 18.23 -2.09
CA ALA A 3 -0.29 17.43 -2.74
C ALA A 3 0.39 18.17 -3.90
N LYS A 4 -0.41 18.81 -4.78
CA LYS A 4 0.11 19.63 -5.89
C LYS A 4 0.90 20.85 -5.37
N SER A 5 0.43 21.50 -4.30
CA SER A 5 1.15 22.61 -3.67
C SER A 5 2.52 22.16 -3.12
N ASN A 6 2.57 21.01 -2.45
CA ASN A 6 3.81 20.46 -1.89
C ASN A 6 4.82 20.09 -2.99
N ILE A 7 4.35 19.55 -4.12
CA ILE A 7 5.20 19.26 -5.29
C ILE A 7 5.83 20.55 -5.84
N LEU A 8 5.03 21.61 -5.99
CA LEU A 8 5.52 22.90 -6.48
C LEU A 8 6.53 23.53 -5.52
N LYS A 9 6.23 23.55 -4.21
CA LYS A 9 7.13 24.08 -3.18
C LYS A 9 8.49 23.38 -3.17
N ASN A 10 8.50 22.07 -3.38
CA ASN A 10 9.72 21.26 -3.39
C ASN A 10 10.34 21.10 -4.79
N LYS A 11 9.80 21.77 -5.82
CA LYS A 11 10.29 21.74 -7.21
C LYS A 11 10.41 20.32 -7.80
N LEU A 12 9.51 19.42 -7.39
CA LEU A 12 9.48 18.03 -7.85
C LEU A 12 8.87 17.95 -9.25
N LYS A 13 9.53 17.26 -10.18
CA LYS A 13 9.14 17.19 -11.61
C LYS A 13 8.67 15.81 -12.07
N ASN A 14 8.96 14.77 -11.28
CA ASN A 14 8.72 13.36 -11.59
C ASN A 14 7.52 12.80 -10.81
N LEU A 15 6.57 13.66 -10.42
CA LEU A 15 5.38 13.26 -9.68
C LEU A 15 4.13 13.71 -10.40
N GLU A 16 3.17 12.79 -10.49
CA GLU A 16 1.82 13.04 -10.97
C GLU A 16 0.85 12.85 -9.79
N VAL A 17 -0.12 13.75 -9.67
CA VAL A 17 -1.19 13.64 -8.65
C VAL A 17 -2.50 13.36 -9.35
N ILE A 18 -3.04 12.19 -9.07
CA ILE A 18 -4.30 11.71 -9.59
C ILE A 18 -5.35 11.85 -8.49
N ASN A 19 -6.52 12.41 -8.83
CA ASN A 19 -7.66 12.51 -7.93
C ASN A 19 -8.77 11.58 -8.46
N ASP A 20 -8.78 10.36 -7.96
CA ASP A 20 -9.68 9.28 -8.37
C ASP A 20 -9.94 8.35 -7.16
N ASP A 21 -10.93 7.48 -7.25
CA ASP A 21 -11.06 6.39 -6.27
C ASP A 21 -9.88 5.43 -6.42
N ALA A 22 -9.12 5.25 -5.34
CA ALA A 22 -7.91 4.43 -5.37
C ALA A 22 -8.20 2.98 -5.79
N ASN A 23 -9.34 2.42 -5.40
CA ASN A 23 -9.67 1.04 -5.72
C ASN A 23 -9.91 0.88 -7.22
N ASP A 24 -10.72 1.78 -7.79
CA ASP A 24 -11.02 1.77 -9.23
C ASP A 24 -9.78 2.06 -10.06
N TRP A 25 -8.93 2.98 -9.58
CA TRP A 25 -7.68 3.31 -10.24
C TRP A 25 -6.71 2.12 -10.25
N ILE A 26 -6.55 1.42 -9.12
CA ILE A 26 -5.73 0.21 -9.02
C ILE A 26 -6.23 -0.86 -9.98
N VAL A 27 -7.54 -1.13 -10.01
CA VAL A 27 -8.13 -2.14 -10.91
C VAL A 27 -7.80 -1.85 -12.38
N LYS A 28 -7.83 -0.57 -12.78
CA LYS A 28 -7.54 -0.16 -14.17
C LYS A 28 -6.04 -0.12 -14.50
N ASN A 29 -5.18 0.24 -13.55
CA ASN A 29 -3.81 0.67 -13.86
C ASN A 29 -2.70 -0.18 -13.24
N ALA A 30 -2.98 -1.07 -12.27
CA ALA A 30 -1.95 -1.82 -11.54
C ALA A 30 -0.96 -2.58 -12.45
N LYS A 31 -1.41 -3.04 -13.63
CA LYS A 31 -0.57 -3.77 -14.60
C LYS A 31 0.62 -2.96 -15.12
N LYS A 32 0.62 -1.63 -15.00
CA LYS A 32 1.69 -0.72 -15.44
C LYS A 32 2.63 -0.32 -14.30
N ILE A 33 2.44 -0.87 -13.11
CA ILE A 33 3.15 -0.46 -11.89
C ILE A 33 4.15 -1.55 -11.49
N ASP A 34 5.38 -1.15 -11.20
CA ASP A 34 6.45 -2.05 -10.75
C ASP A 34 6.54 -2.15 -9.23
N LEU A 35 6.22 -1.06 -8.52
CA LEU A 35 6.25 -0.94 -7.07
C LEU A 35 5.04 -0.16 -6.58
N ALA A 36 4.39 -0.65 -5.51
CA ALA A 36 3.30 0.06 -4.86
C ALA A 36 3.60 0.33 -3.39
N ILE A 37 3.18 1.50 -2.90
CA ILE A 37 3.16 1.85 -1.49
C ILE A 37 1.70 2.04 -1.09
N PHE A 38 1.26 1.34 -0.05
CA PHE A 38 -0.10 1.42 0.46
C PHE A 38 -0.07 1.95 1.89
N ASP A 39 -0.96 2.90 2.15
CA ASP A 39 -1.34 3.39 3.49
C ASP A 39 -2.88 3.48 3.51
N PRO A 40 -3.56 2.33 3.62
CA PRO A 40 -5.02 2.28 3.55
C PRO A 40 -5.66 2.67 4.89
N PRO A 41 -6.97 2.99 4.89
CA PRO A 41 -7.71 3.13 6.14
C PRO A 41 -7.70 1.83 6.96
N ARG A 42 -8.16 1.88 8.21
CA ARG A 42 -8.22 0.72 9.14
C ARG A 42 -8.86 -0.54 8.56
N GLU A 43 -9.78 -0.39 7.61
CA GLU A 43 -10.43 -1.50 6.91
C GLU A 43 -9.49 -2.32 6.01
N GLY A 44 -8.28 -1.82 5.72
CA GLY A 44 -7.31 -2.40 4.80
C GLY A 44 -7.65 -2.13 3.33
N LEU A 45 -7.06 -2.91 2.42
CA LEU A 45 -7.37 -2.86 1.01
C LEU A 45 -8.68 -3.58 0.71
N LYS A 46 -9.45 -3.06 -0.27
CA LYS A 46 -10.63 -3.77 -0.77
C LYS A 46 -10.20 -5.02 -1.55
N LYS A 47 -11.04 -6.06 -1.50
CA LYS A 47 -10.82 -7.33 -2.20
C LYS A 47 -10.47 -7.15 -3.68
N GLN A 48 -11.22 -6.31 -4.40
CA GLN A 48 -10.97 -6.04 -5.83
C GLN A 48 -9.59 -5.43 -6.10
N SER A 49 -9.06 -4.61 -5.17
CA SER A 49 -7.73 -4.03 -5.29
C SER A 49 -6.65 -5.07 -5.08
N ILE A 50 -6.81 -5.96 -4.09
CA ILE A 50 -5.90 -7.08 -3.85
C ILE A 50 -5.86 -8.00 -5.08
N GLU A 51 -7.03 -8.36 -5.64
CA GLU A 51 -7.12 -9.17 -6.86
C GLU A 51 -6.40 -8.51 -8.05
N ALA A 52 -6.60 -7.20 -8.24
CA ALA A 52 -5.89 -6.46 -9.29
C ALA A 52 -4.37 -6.42 -9.07
N ILE A 53 -3.91 -6.27 -7.81
CA ILE A 53 -2.48 -6.31 -7.46
C ILE A 53 -1.89 -7.70 -7.74
N ILE A 54 -2.61 -8.76 -7.42
CA ILE A 54 -2.18 -10.14 -7.69
C ILE A 54 -1.99 -10.37 -9.19
N GLN A 55 -2.95 -9.92 -9.99
CA GLN A 55 -2.94 -10.03 -11.46
C GLN A 55 -1.97 -9.04 -12.14
N SER A 56 -1.36 -8.13 -11.38
CA SER A 56 -0.41 -7.14 -11.88
C SER A 56 1.02 -7.66 -11.97
N LYS A 57 1.91 -6.80 -12.49
CA LYS A 57 3.36 -7.01 -12.51
C LYS A 57 4.09 -6.38 -11.32
N ILE A 58 3.36 -5.87 -10.31
CA ILE A 58 3.97 -5.25 -9.14
C ILE A 58 4.91 -6.26 -8.47
N LYS A 59 6.20 -5.95 -8.42
CA LYS A 59 7.24 -6.83 -7.87
C LYS A 59 7.49 -6.56 -6.40
N LYS A 60 7.26 -5.33 -5.95
CA LYS A 60 7.51 -4.88 -4.59
C LYS A 60 6.32 -4.11 -4.05
N ILE A 61 5.89 -4.45 -2.84
CA ILE A 61 4.84 -3.76 -2.11
C ILE A 61 5.40 -3.29 -0.77
N ILE A 62 5.23 -2.01 -0.47
CA ILE A 62 5.44 -1.45 0.87
C ILE A 62 4.06 -1.19 1.43
N TYR A 63 3.68 -1.90 2.49
CA TYR A 63 2.36 -1.80 3.10
C TYR A 63 2.51 -1.21 4.51
N LEU A 64 1.99 0.00 4.72
CA LEU A 64 1.82 0.61 6.04
C LEU A 64 0.41 0.32 6.55
N SER A 65 0.27 -0.12 7.79
CA SER A 65 -1.04 -0.41 8.40
C SER A 65 -1.09 -0.05 9.87
N CYS A 66 -2.20 0.59 10.25
CA CYS A 66 -2.53 0.94 11.62
C CYS A 66 -3.39 -0.12 12.35
N ASP A 67 -3.80 -1.19 11.67
CA ASP A 67 -4.62 -2.27 12.22
C ASP A 67 -4.02 -3.66 11.88
N PRO A 68 -3.44 -4.37 12.87
CA PRO A 68 -2.83 -5.67 12.64
C PRO A 68 -3.78 -6.74 12.09
N LYS A 69 -5.08 -6.67 12.38
CA LYS A 69 -6.05 -7.70 11.95
C LYS A 69 -6.31 -7.61 10.46
N THR A 70 -6.57 -6.40 9.94
CA THR A 70 -6.81 -6.19 8.51
C THR A 70 -5.52 -6.33 7.71
N LEU A 71 -4.37 -5.94 8.28
CA LEU A 71 -3.06 -6.25 7.72
C LEU A 71 -2.88 -7.77 7.50
N VAL A 72 -3.10 -8.59 8.53
CA VAL A 72 -2.96 -10.06 8.41
C VAL A 72 -3.90 -10.65 7.36
N ARG A 73 -5.14 -10.15 7.25
CA ARG A 73 -6.08 -10.56 6.20
C ARG A 73 -5.50 -10.30 4.81
N ASP A 74 -5.00 -9.10 4.56
CA ASP A 74 -4.51 -8.70 3.24
C ASP A 74 -3.20 -9.42 2.89
N LEU A 75 -2.28 -9.56 3.86
CA LEU A 75 -1.03 -10.28 3.66
C LEU A 75 -1.26 -11.75 3.32
N LYS A 76 -2.26 -12.42 3.90
CA LYS A 76 -2.60 -13.80 3.56
C LYS A 76 -2.96 -13.94 2.09
N GLU A 77 -3.81 -13.05 1.56
CA GLU A 77 -4.18 -13.06 0.15
C GLU A 77 -2.96 -12.85 -0.76
N LEU A 78 -2.08 -11.90 -0.42
CA LEU A 78 -0.86 -11.65 -1.19
C LEU A 78 0.12 -12.83 -1.14
N ILE A 79 0.35 -13.43 0.03
CA ILE A 79 1.26 -14.57 0.20
C ILE A 79 0.77 -15.79 -0.56
N ASN A 80 -0.53 -16.08 -0.50
CA ASN A 80 -1.15 -17.17 -1.27
C ASN A 80 -0.99 -16.99 -2.79
N ASN A 81 -0.71 -15.76 -3.23
CA ASN A 81 -0.56 -15.37 -4.63
C ASN A 81 0.88 -14.94 -4.96
N ASN A 82 1.84 -15.69 -4.43
CA ASN A 82 3.25 -15.63 -4.81
C ASN A 82 4.01 -14.38 -4.34
N TYR A 83 3.51 -13.64 -3.35
CA TYR A 83 4.32 -12.66 -2.62
C TYR A 83 5.00 -13.30 -1.40
N LEU A 84 6.14 -12.75 -1.01
CA LEU A 84 6.89 -13.10 0.19
C LEU A 84 7.02 -11.88 1.07
N ILE A 85 6.78 -12.04 2.37
CA ILE A 85 7.17 -11.05 3.36
C ILE A 85 8.70 -11.08 3.48
N LYS A 86 9.34 -9.94 3.25
CA LYS A 86 10.78 -9.75 3.39
C LYS A 86 11.13 -9.09 4.71
N GLU A 87 10.27 -8.19 5.18
CA GLU A 87 10.51 -7.44 6.40
C GLU A 87 9.18 -7.00 7.02
N VAL A 88 9.14 -6.91 8.35
CA VAL A 88 8.02 -6.39 9.14
C VAL A 88 8.61 -5.52 10.24
N ILE A 89 8.23 -4.24 10.27
CA ILE A 89 8.71 -3.27 11.25
C ILE A 89 7.51 -2.63 11.94
N PRO A 90 7.30 -2.88 13.24
CA PRO A 90 6.34 -2.15 14.04
C PRO A 90 6.90 -0.79 14.49
N TYR A 91 6.06 0.24 14.51
CA TYR A 91 6.33 1.60 14.94
C TYR A 91 5.32 2.02 16.01
N ASP A 92 5.82 2.40 17.19
CA ASP A 92 5.01 3.03 18.23
C ASP A 92 4.82 4.52 17.94
N MET A 93 3.88 4.83 17.04
CA MET A 93 3.49 6.21 16.74
C MET A 93 2.54 6.81 17.79
N PHE A 94 1.95 5.96 18.64
CA PHE A 94 0.94 6.37 19.63
C PHE A 94 1.23 5.73 21.00
N PRO A 95 2.29 6.18 21.70
CA PRO A 95 2.67 5.62 22.99
C PRO A 95 1.53 5.67 23.99
N GLN A 96 1.47 4.67 24.87
CA GLN A 96 0.42 4.53 25.90
C GLN A 96 -0.98 4.28 25.32
N THR A 97 -1.09 3.85 24.06
CA THR A 97 -2.33 3.36 23.45
C THR A 97 -2.18 1.91 23.00
N HIS A 98 -3.27 1.32 22.50
CA HIS A 98 -3.25 -0.02 21.90
C HIS A 98 -2.94 0.02 20.39
N HIS A 99 -2.75 1.19 19.80
CA HIS A 99 -2.49 1.35 18.37
C HIS A 99 -1.02 1.06 18.06
N ILE A 100 -0.78 0.36 16.95
CA ILE A 100 0.55 0.10 16.42
C ILE A 100 0.53 0.30 14.91
N GLU A 101 1.48 1.08 14.41
CA GLU A 101 1.71 1.20 12.98
C GLU A 101 2.70 0.13 12.55
N THR A 102 2.43 -0.58 11.45
CA THR A 102 3.28 -1.67 10.98
C THR A 102 3.61 -1.47 9.51
N LEU A 103 4.90 -1.39 9.20
CA LEU A 103 5.40 -1.36 7.83
C LEU A 103 5.83 -2.76 7.41
N VAL A 104 5.32 -3.23 6.29
CA VAL A 104 5.64 -4.55 5.73
C VAL A 104 6.20 -4.41 4.33
N LEU A 105 7.34 -5.02 4.09
CA LEU A 105 7.91 -5.18 2.76
C LEU A 105 7.52 -6.55 2.20
N LEU A 106 6.81 -6.55 1.06
CA LEU A 106 6.59 -7.75 0.28
C LEU A 106 7.32 -7.69 -1.06
N GLU A 107 7.79 -8.85 -1.52
CA GLU A 107 8.33 -9.04 -2.87
C GLU A 107 7.69 -10.24 -3.56
N LYS A 108 7.36 -10.10 -4.84
CA LYS A 108 6.84 -11.19 -5.68
C LYS A 108 7.97 -12.19 -5.94
N LYS A 109 7.68 -13.49 -5.77
CA LYS A 109 8.59 -14.59 -6.12
C LYS A 109 8.85 -14.65 -7.62
#